data_AF-A0A0C9VFU8-F1
#
_entry.id   AF-A0A0C9VFU8-F1
#
_cell.length_a   1.000
_cell.length_b   1.000
_cell.length_c   1.000
_cell.angle_alpha   90.00
_cell.angle_beta   90.00
_cell.angle_gamma   90.00
#
_symmetry.space_group_name_H-M   'P 1'
#
loop_
_entity.id
_entity.type
_entity.pdbx_description
1 polymer ?
#
loop_
_entity_poly.entity_id
_entity_poly.type
_entity_poly.pdbx_seq_one_letter_code
_entity_poly.pdbx_strand_id
1 'polypeptide(L)'
;TATSNSCRTATSNSCRTATSNNCQTATSNSCRTATGNNCQTATSNSCPTATSNDCQTATSNSFQTATSNNCRTATSNSCRTA
;
A
#
# COMPACT_ATOMS: atom_id res chain seq x y z
N THR A 1 10.60 -1.42 10.63
CA THR A 1 9.79 -2.22 9.68
C THR A 1 8.53 -2.64 10.39
N ALA A 2 7.38 -2.61 9.73
CA ALA A 2 6.11 -3.05 10.26
C ALA A 2 5.55 -4.15 9.35
N THR A 3 5.13 -5.26 9.94
CA THR A 3 4.59 -6.40 9.21
C THR A 3 3.33 -6.89 9.89
N SER A 4 2.26 -7.11 9.11
CA SER A 4 1.00 -7.66 9.58
C SER A 4 0.55 -8.78 8.65
N ASN A 5 0.11 -9.89 9.24
CA ASN A 5 -0.33 -11.07 8.51
C ASN A 5 -1.71 -11.48 9.03
N SER A 6 -2.61 -11.85 8.12
CA SER A 6 -3.93 -12.41 8.44
C SER A 6 -4.71 -11.54 9.42
N CYS A 7 -4.87 -10.27 9.07
CA CYS A 7 -5.40 -9.26 9.95
C CYS A 7 -6.69 -8.65 9.39
N ARG A 8 -7.58 -8.14 10.25
CA ARG A 8 -8.68 -7.33 9.74
C ARG A 8 -8.17 -5.99 9.23
N THR A 9 -7.36 -5.33 10.05
CA THR A 9 -6.80 -4.01 9.75
C THR A 9 -5.32 -3.98 10.13
N ALA A 10 -4.49 -3.56 9.18
CA ALA A 10 -3.09 -3.23 9.41
C ALA A 10 -2.89 -1.73 9.22
N THR A 11 -2.29 -1.07 10.21
CA THR A 11 -1.90 0.33 10.11
C THR A 11 -0.44 0.48 10.46
N SER A 12 0.33 1.03 9.53
CA SER A 12 1.75 1.36 9.73
C SER A 12 1.97 2.85 9.55
N ASN A 13 2.62 3.49 10.51
CA ASN A 13 2.95 4.92 10.46
C ASN A 13 4.47 5.10 10.61
N SER A 14 5.03 6.03 9.86
CA SER A 14 6.42 6.50 10.01
C SER A 14 7.44 5.36 10.05
N CYS A 15 7.41 4.52 9.02
CA CYS A 15 8.18 3.28 8.97
C CYS A 15 9.08 3.22 7.74
N ARG A 16 10.25 2.58 7.81
CA ARG A 16 11.02 2.37 6.57
C ARG A 16 10.28 1.48 5.58
N THR A 17 9.67 0.41 6.07
CA THR A 17 8.96 -0.58 5.24
C THR A 17 7.72 -1.04 5.99
N ALA A 18 6.57 -1.02 5.31
CA ALA A 18 5.31 -1.60 5.75
C ALA A 18 4.92 -2.76 4.82
N THR A 19 4.60 -3.91 5.39
CA THR A 19 4.11 -5.08 4.65
C THR A 19 2.84 -5.59 5.30
N SER A 20 1.77 -5.73 4.52
CA SER A 20 0.51 -6.33 4.96
C SER A 20 0.15 -7.49 4.04
N ASN A 21 -0.08 -8.68 4.61
CA ASN A 21 -0.47 -9.87 3.86
C ASN A 21 -1.82 -10.39 4.37
N ASN A 22 -2.72 -10.72 3.44
CA ASN A 22 -4.04 -11.29 3.73
C ASN A 22 -4.83 -10.43 4.74
N CYS A 23 -4.87 -9.12 4.53
CA CYS A 23 -5.61 -8.21 5.40
C CYS A 23 -6.86 -7.64 4.73
N GLN A 24 -7.96 -7.40 5.45
CA GLN A 24 -9.10 -6.72 4.80
C GLN A 24 -8.70 -5.29 4.41
N THR A 25 -8.10 -4.56 5.34
CA THR A 25 -7.63 -3.19 5.12
C THR A 25 -6.16 -3.06 5.53
N ALA A 26 -5.35 -2.51 4.64
CA ALA A 26 -3.95 -2.15 4.91
C ALA A 26 -3.72 -0.67 4.64
N THR A 27 -3.25 0.06 5.63
CA THR A 27 -2.94 1.50 5.54
C THR A 27 -1.50 1.74 5.93
N SER A 28 -0.74 2.38 5.04
CA SER A 28 0.64 2.81 5.30
C SER A 28 0.76 4.32 5.12
N ASN A 29 1.24 5.00 6.15
CA ASN A 29 1.46 6.45 6.13
C ASN A 29 2.93 6.78 6.37
N SER A 30 3.49 7.65 5.53
CA SER A 30 4.86 8.16 5.67
C SER A 30 5.89 7.05 5.77
N CYS A 31 5.74 6.00 4.94
CA CYS A 31 6.70 4.92 4.87
C CYS A 31 7.55 5.03 3.61
N ARG A 32 8.82 4.58 3.62
CA ARG A 32 9.64 4.61 2.39
C ARG A 32 9.11 3.62 1.34
N THR A 33 8.65 2.46 1.80
CA THR A 33 8.06 1.42 0.96
C THR A 33 6.84 0.84 1.65
N ALA A 34 5.74 0.71 0.90
CA ALA A 34 4.52 0.05 1.34
C ALA A 34 4.17 -1.10 0.39
N THR A 35 3.85 -2.26 0.95
CA THR A 35 3.45 -3.45 0.20
C THR A 35 2.20 -4.08 0.80
N GLY A 36 1.15 -4.21 0.00
CA GLY A 36 -0.06 -4.95 0.34
C GLY A 36 -0.24 -6.15 -0.59
N ASN A 37 -0.41 -7.35 -0.02
CA ASN A 37 -0.69 -8.57 -0.78
C ASN A 37 -1.98 -9.21 -0.27
N ASN A 38 -2.88 -9.58 -1.19
CA ASN A 38 -4.18 -10.17 -0.88
C ASN A 38 -5.00 -9.29 0.07
N CYS A 39 -4.91 -7.96 -0.10
CA CYS A 39 -5.68 -7.02 0.70
C CYS A 39 -7.00 -6.67 0.02
N GLN A 40 -8.14 -6.59 0.72
CA GLN A 40 -9.34 -6.05 0.05
C GLN A 40 -9.12 -4.58 -0.33
N THR A 41 -8.63 -3.79 0.62
CA THR A 41 -8.24 -2.38 0.42
C THR A 41 -6.81 -2.17 0.86
N ALA A 42 -5.99 -1.58 0.00
CA ALA A 42 -4.64 -1.13 0.31
C ALA A 42 -4.51 0.37 0.05
N THR A 43 -4.10 1.13 1.06
CA THR A 43 -3.91 2.58 1.00
C THR A 43 -2.50 2.94 1.42
N SER A 44 -1.79 3.67 0.56
CA SER A 44 -0.45 4.18 0.84
C SER A 44 -0.39 5.69 0.67
N ASN A 45 0.03 6.41 1.70
CA ASN A 45 0.17 7.86 1.69
C ASN A 45 1.62 8.26 1.95
N SER A 46 2.13 9.20 1.15
CA SER A 46 3.50 9.74 1.28
C SER A 46 4.55 8.63 1.28
N CYS A 47 4.37 7.66 0.38
CA CYS A 47 5.29 6.55 0.20
C CYS A 47 5.99 6.68 -1.14
N PRO A 48 7.33 6.85 -1.19
CA PRO A 48 8.09 6.85 -2.44
C PRO A 48 7.77 5.65 -3.33
N THR A 49 7.61 4.48 -2.73
CA THR A 49 7.24 3.24 -3.43
C THR A 49 6.01 2.60 -2.77
N ALA A 50 4.98 2.33 -3.57
CA ALA A 50 3.79 1.60 -3.17
C ALA A 50 3.54 0.42 -4.12
N THR A 51 3.34 -0.78 -3.56
CA THR A 51 3.04 -1.98 -4.32
C THR A 51 1.81 -2.66 -3.75
N SER A 52 0.85 -2.97 -4.60
CA SER A 52 -0.37 -3.69 -4.24
C SER A 52 -0.56 -4.89 -5.17
N ASN A 53 -0.76 -6.08 -4.62
CA ASN A 53 -1.04 -7.30 -5.38
C ASN A 53 -2.33 -7.94 -4.89
N ASP A 54 -3.17 -8.37 -5.84
CA ASP A 54 -4.41 -9.10 -5.59
C ASP A 54 -5.34 -8.34 -4.62
N CYS A 55 -5.62 -7.08 -4.94
CA CYS A 55 -6.51 -6.23 -4.15
C CYS A 55 -7.83 -5.93 -4.84
N GLN A 56 -8.88 -5.61 -4.07
CA GLN A 56 -10.06 -5.02 -4.70
C GLN A 56 -9.78 -3.56 -5.03
N THR A 57 -9.23 -2.82 -4.06
CA THR A 57 -8.93 -1.40 -4.21
C THR A 57 -7.51 -1.13 -3.74
N ALA A 58 -6.72 -0.48 -4.60
CA ALA A 58 -5.41 0.05 -4.29
C ALA A 58 -5.42 1.57 -4.48
N THR A 59 -5.08 2.32 -3.43
CA THR A 59 -4.98 3.78 -3.47
C THR A 59 -3.60 4.21 -3.05
N SER A 60 -2.92 4.98 -3.89
CA SER A 60 -1.61 5.56 -3.59
C SER A 60 -1.64 7.07 -3.75
N ASN A 61 -1.12 7.79 -2.76
CA ASN A 61 -1.00 9.25 -2.78
C ASN A 61 0.45 9.66 -2.52
N SER A 62 0.95 10.62 -3.31
CA SER A 62 2.31 11.18 -3.18
C SER A 62 3.40 10.12 -3.22
N PHE A 63 3.58 9.54 -4.41
CA PHE A 63 4.55 8.48 -4.67
C PHE A 63 5.42 8.82 -5.87
N GLN A 64 6.60 8.19 -5.92
CA GLN A 64 7.44 8.20 -7.12
C GLN A 64 7.07 7.00 -8.00
N THR A 65 6.85 5.84 -7.37
CA THR A 65 6.49 4.59 -8.06
C THR A 65 5.29 3.94 -7.38
N ALA A 66 4.24 3.67 -8.15
CA ALA A 66 3.11 2.86 -7.74
C ALA A 66 2.95 1.69 -8.70
N THR A 67 2.83 0.48 -8.15
CA THR A 67 2.56 -0.73 -8.92
C THR A 67 1.33 -1.41 -8.33
N SER A 68 0.35 -1.71 -9.18
CA SER A 68 -0.86 -2.43 -8.79
C SER A 68 -1.06 -3.60 -9.74
N ASN A 69 -0.95 -4.83 -9.23
CA ASN A 69 -1.20 -6.05 -10.00
C ASN A 69 -2.48 -6.71 -9.51
N ASN A 70 -3.30 -7.19 -10.46
CA ASN A 70 -4.59 -7.85 -10.16
C ASN A 70 -5.50 -7.03 -9.22
N CYS A 71 -5.37 -5.71 -9.26
CA CYS A 71 -6.23 -4.82 -8.50
C CYS A 71 -7.47 -4.51 -9.33
N ARG A 72 -8.68 -4.69 -8.78
CA ARG A 72 -9.91 -4.33 -9.52
C ARG A 72 -9.97 -2.83 -9.80
N THR A 73 -9.57 -2.03 -8.80
CA THR A 73 -9.48 -0.58 -8.88
C THR A 73 -8.11 -0.15 -8.38
N ALA A 74 -7.41 0.66 -9.17
CA ALA A 74 -6.15 1.28 -8.79
C ALA A 74 -6.23 2.80 -9.01
N THR A 75 -6.03 3.56 -7.93
CA THR A 75 -6.06 5.02 -7.94
C THR A 75 -4.72 5.56 -7.48
N SER A 76 -4.21 6.53 -8.21
CA SER A 76 -2.85 7.03 -8.08
C SER A 76 -2.85 8.54 -8.19
N ASN A 77 -2.64 9.24 -7.07
CA ASN A 77 -2.60 10.70 -7.02
C ASN A 77 -1.18 11.22 -6.80
N SER A 78 -0.82 12.28 -7.55
CA SER A 78 0.47 12.97 -7.47
C SER A 78 1.66 12.03 -7.65
N CYS A 79 1.71 11.40 -8.83
CA CYS A 79 2.87 10.67 -9.29
C CYS A 79 3.94 11.67 -9.75
N ARG A 80 5.11 11.66 -9.11
CA ARG A 80 6.31 12.31 -9.66
C ARG A 80 7.08 11.27 -10.45
N THR A 81 6.60 10.94 -11.64
CA THR A 81 7.43 10.28 -12.66
C THR A 81 8.38 11.33 -13.25
N ALA A 82 9.68 11.08 -13.10
CA ALA A 82 10.63 11.40 -14.15
C ALA A 82 10.70 10.18 -15.08
#